data_AF-A0A6G0RID7-F1
#
_entry.id   AF-A0A6G0RID7-F1
#
_cell.length_a   1.000
_cell.length_b   1.000
_cell.length_c   1.000
_cell.angle_alpha   90.00
_cell.angle_beta   90.00
_cell.angle_gamma   90.00
#
_symmetry.space_group_name_H-M   'P 1'
#
loop_
_entity.id
_entity.type
_entity.pdbx_description
1 polymer ?
#
loop_
_entity_poly.entity_id
_entity_poly.type
_entity_poly.pdbx_seq_one_letter_code
_entity_poly.pdbx_strand_id
1 'polypeptide(L)'
;MAGTQARKRVEWFSLLQNQLLQLKPQDFAGVVATPTVESQKRKRTRARHTHAPEQSEDWVIVSGVQKRRQRLCKVCALLRTSKAKKSFATTYFCERCSVDDAKCWLCNKIRREYMGVAKTCFEIWHDDFDAGESIPPSLGKRVVLRRPGQKAGVRKKTRRELQLRAEDADDESESNSEEYIAE
;
A
#
# COMPACT_ATOMS: atom_id res chain seq x y z
N MET A 1 -8.30 -46.28 -21.91
CA MET A 1 -8.33 -45.19 -20.93
C MET A 1 -8.34 -43.88 -21.71
N ALA A 2 -9.50 -43.27 -21.96
CA ALA A 2 -9.60 -42.04 -22.73
C ALA A 2 -9.19 -40.84 -21.84
N GLY A 3 -8.19 -40.08 -22.26
CA GLY A 3 -7.71 -38.91 -21.54
C GLY A 3 -8.75 -37.79 -21.50
N THR A 4 -8.97 -37.21 -20.33
CA THR A 4 -9.88 -36.07 -20.13
C THR A 4 -9.43 -34.90 -21.01
N GLN A 5 -10.22 -34.52 -22.01
CA GLN A 5 -9.92 -33.36 -22.85
C GLN A 5 -9.82 -32.10 -21.99
N ALA A 6 -8.75 -31.33 -22.19
CA ALA A 6 -8.57 -30.04 -21.54
C ALA A 6 -9.64 -29.06 -22.03
N ARG A 7 -10.52 -28.63 -21.13
CA ARG A 7 -11.60 -27.67 -21.43
C ARG A 7 -11.07 -26.24 -21.37
N LYS A 8 -11.68 -25.35 -22.16
CA LYS A 8 -11.42 -23.91 -22.06
C LYS A 8 -11.93 -23.40 -20.71
N ARG A 9 -11.21 -22.42 -20.14
CA ARG A 9 -11.48 -21.86 -18.80
C ARG A 9 -12.95 -21.45 -18.61
N VAL A 10 -13.55 -20.77 -19.59
CA VAL A 10 -14.93 -20.25 -19.51
C VAL A 10 -15.96 -21.39 -19.46
N GLU A 11 -15.75 -22.45 -20.24
CA GLU A 11 -16.62 -23.64 -20.26
C GLU A 11 -16.52 -24.39 -18.93
N TRP A 12 -15.31 -24.51 -18.38
CA TRP A 12 -15.10 -25.13 -17.08
C TRP A 12 -15.78 -24.36 -15.95
N PHE A 13 -15.67 -23.02 -15.93
CA PHE A 13 -16.34 -22.18 -14.93
C PHE A 13 -17.87 -22.29 -15.03
N SER A 14 -18.41 -22.30 -16.25
CA SER A 14 -19.86 -22.42 -16.46
C SER A 14 -20.39 -23.77 -15.98
N LEU A 15 -19.65 -24.85 -16.25
CA LEU A 15 -20.00 -26.19 -15.81
C LEU A 15 -19.91 -26.32 -14.28
N LEU A 16 -18.82 -25.83 -13.68
CA LEU A 16 -18.64 -25.81 -12.22
C LEU A 16 -19.76 -25.02 -11.55
N GLN A 17 -20.12 -23.85 -12.08
CA GLN A 17 -21.19 -23.03 -11.52
C GLN A 17 -22.53 -23.77 -11.54
N ASN A 18 -22.87 -24.44 -12.65
CA ASN A 18 -24.08 -25.26 -12.73
C ASN A 18 -24.06 -26.45 -11.77
N GLN A 19 -22.91 -27.10 -11.59
CA GLN A 19 -22.75 -28.19 -10.61
C GLN A 19 -22.96 -27.71 -9.19
N LEU A 20 -22.37 -26.57 -8.82
CA LEU A 20 -22.53 -25.98 -7.48
C LEU A 20 -23.98 -25.59 -7.20
N LEU A 21 -24.70 -25.09 -8.21
CA LEU A 21 -26.12 -24.75 -8.09
C LEU A 21 -27.05 -25.97 -7.92
N GLN A 22 -26.59 -27.16 -8.30
CA GLN A 22 -27.36 -28.40 -8.19
C GLN A 22 -27.13 -29.16 -6.87
N LEU A 23 -26.19 -28.72 -6.03
CA LEU A 23 -25.90 -29.35 -4.75
C LEU A 23 -27.08 -29.23 -3.78
N LYS A 24 -27.41 -30.32 -3.11
CA LYS A 24 -28.49 -30.43 -2.13
C LYS A 24 -27.92 -30.68 -0.73
N PRO A 25 -28.68 -30.39 0.34
CA PRO A 25 -28.24 -30.64 1.71
C PRO A 25 -27.77 -32.08 1.98
N GLN A 26 -28.34 -33.06 1.27
CA GLN A 26 -27.97 -34.47 1.36
C GLN A 26 -26.54 -34.75 0.86
N ASP A 27 -26.04 -33.96 -0.09
CA ASP A 27 -24.67 -34.09 -0.61
C ASP A 27 -23.61 -33.66 0.44
N PHE A 28 -24.06 -32.99 1.51
CA PHE A 28 -23.22 -32.58 2.64
C PHE A 28 -23.40 -33.47 3.88
N ALA A 29 -24.26 -34.50 3.82
CA ALA A 29 -24.48 -35.41 4.95
C ALA A 29 -23.22 -36.25 5.20
N GLY A 30 -22.70 -36.20 6.44
CA GLY A 30 -21.47 -36.92 6.83
C GLY A 30 -20.17 -36.14 6.60
N VAL A 31 -20.23 -34.97 5.95
CA VAL A 31 -19.09 -34.04 5.89
C VAL A 31 -19.03 -33.28 7.21
N VAL A 32 -18.24 -33.79 8.16
CA VAL A 32 -17.85 -32.98 9.32
C VAL A 32 -16.97 -31.86 8.77
N ALA A 33 -17.49 -30.64 8.76
CA ALA A 33 -16.68 -29.47 8.44
C ALA A 33 -15.46 -29.52 9.35
N THR A 34 -14.27 -29.69 8.76
CA THR A 34 -13.02 -29.48 9.50
C THR A 34 -13.20 -28.14 10.19
N PRO A 35 -13.12 -28.07 11.53
CA PRO A 35 -13.28 -26.80 12.20
C PRO A 35 -12.30 -25.88 11.49
N THR A 36 -12.83 -24.80 10.90
CA THR A 36 -11.97 -23.78 10.33
C THR A 36 -11.09 -23.40 11.49
N VAL A 37 -9.80 -23.78 11.44
CA VAL A 37 -8.79 -23.13 12.25
C VAL A 37 -8.87 -21.72 11.73
N GLU A 38 -9.70 -20.93 12.40
CA GLU A 38 -10.01 -19.54 12.13
C GLU A 38 -8.66 -18.97 11.84
N SER A 39 -8.40 -18.68 10.55
CA SER A 39 -7.05 -18.53 10.05
C SER A 39 -6.39 -17.62 11.04
N GLN A 40 -5.38 -18.14 11.76
CA GLN A 40 -4.66 -17.34 12.73
C GLN A 40 -3.89 -16.33 11.87
N LYS A 41 -4.59 -15.33 11.33
CA LYS A 41 -4.08 -13.98 11.21
C LYS A 41 -3.37 -13.84 12.51
N ARG A 42 -2.04 -13.78 12.49
CA ARG A 42 -1.25 -13.42 13.65
C ARG A 42 -1.98 -12.22 14.23
N LYS A 43 -2.80 -12.46 15.26
CA LYS A 43 -3.39 -11.43 16.08
C LYS A 43 -2.14 -11.01 16.84
N ARG A 44 -1.32 -10.15 16.22
CA ARG A 44 -0.41 -9.32 16.99
C ARG A 44 -1.31 -8.79 18.08
N THR A 45 -0.98 -9.11 19.33
CA THR A 45 -1.66 -8.53 20.48
C THR A 45 -1.79 -7.06 20.14
N ARG A 46 -3.02 -6.58 19.89
CA ARG A 46 -3.25 -5.14 19.72
C ARG A 46 -2.88 -4.61 21.08
N ALA A 47 -1.64 -4.15 21.21
CA ALA A 47 -1.24 -3.32 22.32
C ALA A 47 -2.36 -2.27 22.42
N ARG A 48 -2.95 -2.16 23.61
CA ARG A 48 -4.06 -1.25 23.86
C ARG A 48 -3.50 0.18 23.81
N HIS A 49 -3.07 0.60 22.63
CA HIS A 49 -2.64 1.96 22.38
C HIS A 49 -3.87 2.81 22.58
N THR A 50 -3.81 3.67 23.57
CA THR A 50 -4.71 4.83 23.65
C THR A 50 -4.45 5.70 22.42
N HIS A 51 -5.43 6.52 22.04
CA HIS A 51 -5.18 7.50 21.00
C HIS A 51 -4.13 8.50 21.52
N ALA A 52 -2.91 8.38 21.01
CA ALA A 52 -1.81 9.29 21.32
C ALA A 52 -1.06 9.65 20.03
N PRO A 53 -0.57 10.90 19.90
CA PRO A 53 0.27 11.30 18.79
C PRO A 53 1.68 10.75 18.97
N GLU A 54 2.10 9.87 18.06
CA GLU A 54 3.43 9.27 18.04
C GLU A 54 4.26 9.87 16.90
N GLN A 55 5.54 10.15 17.14
CA GLN A 55 6.44 10.67 16.12
C GLN A 55 7.19 9.54 15.42
N SER A 56 7.20 9.54 14.08
CA SER A 56 7.89 8.53 13.30
C SER A 56 9.40 8.60 13.40
N GLU A 57 10.03 7.44 13.53
CA GLU A 57 11.47 7.23 13.43
C GLU A 57 11.94 6.89 11.99
N ASP A 58 11.10 7.18 10.99
CA ASP A 58 11.46 7.01 9.57
C ASP A 58 12.35 8.18 9.12
N TRP A 59 13.66 7.94 9.05
CA TRP A 59 14.69 8.92 8.68
C TRP A 59 15.12 8.78 7.21
N VAL A 60 15.41 9.92 6.57
CA VAL A 60 15.95 9.99 5.21
C VAL A 60 17.06 11.03 5.15
N ILE A 61 18.12 10.74 4.40
CA ILE A 61 19.19 11.69 4.08
C ILE A 61 18.76 12.51 2.87
N VAL A 62 18.69 13.83 3.02
CA VAL A 62 18.42 14.78 1.93
C VAL A 62 19.54 15.81 1.91
N SER A 63 20.29 15.86 0.82
CA SER A 63 21.45 16.75 0.66
C SER A 63 22.47 16.63 1.81
N GLY A 64 22.78 15.38 2.22
CA GLY A 64 23.72 15.09 3.30
C GLY A 64 23.17 15.27 4.73
N VAL A 65 21.97 15.82 4.90
CA VAL A 65 21.36 16.04 6.22
C VAL A 65 20.29 14.99 6.51
N GLN A 66 20.36 14.36 7.68
CA GLN A 66 19.32 13.46 8.16
C GLN A 66 18.07 14.24 8.57
N LYS A 67 16.93 13.91 7.95
CA LYS A 67 15.61 14.49 8.23
C LYS A 67 14.57 13.39 8.36
N ARG A 68 13.61 13.58 9.27
CA ARG A 68 12.45 12.68 9.34
C ARG A 68 11.58 12.82 8.10
N ARG A 69 11.13 11.68 7.59
CA ARG A 69 10.36 11.58 6.35
C ARG A 69 8.96 12.13 6.58
N GLN A 70 8.61 13.17 5.85
CA GLN A 70 7.31 13.83 5.96
C GLN A 70 6.23 13.02 5.21
N ARG A 71 5.01 12.95 5.74
CA ARG A 71 3.85 12.31 5.10
C ARG A 71 2.62 13.20 5.14
N LEU A 72 1.74 13.06 4.16
CA LEU A 72 0.55 13.90 4.04
C LEU A 72 -0.43 13.64 5.18
N CYS A 73 -0.83 14.70 5.89
CA CYS A 73 -1.81 14.62 6.96
C CYS A 73 -3.22 14.36 6.40
N LYS A 74 -3.97 13.44 7.02
CA LYS A 74 -5.32 13.06 6.59
C LYS A 74 -6.33 14.18 6.74
N VAL A 75 -6.39 14.79 7.92
CA VAL A 75 -7.27 15.96 8.16
C VAL A 75 -6.90 17.13 7.27
N CYS A 76 -5.61 17.38 7.02
CA CYS A 76 -5.21 18.47 6.13
C CYS A 76 -5.53 18.21 4.66
N ALA A 77 -5.60 16.94 4.25
CA ALA A 77 -6.06 16.57 2.93
C ALA A 77 -7.59 16.71 2.79
N LEU A 78 -8.34 16.37 3.85
CA LEU A 78 -9.80 16.54 3.90
C LEU A 78 -10.22 18.01 3.93
N LEU A 79 -9.71 18.79 4.89
CA LEU A 79 -10.09 20.19 5.14
C LEU A 79 -9.40 21.18 4.20
N ARG A 80 -9.17 20.74 2.97
CA ARG A 80 -8.46 21.52 1.97
C ARG A 80 -9.45 22.32 1.14
N THR A 81 -9.28 23.64 1.14
CA THR A 81 -10.12 24.57 0.37
C THR A 81 -9.95 24.46 -1.15
N SER A 82 -8.78 24.03 -1.64
CA SER A 82 -8.53 23.83 -3.07
C SER A 82 -7.70 22.58 -3.33
N LYS A 83 -8.18 21.73 -4.26
CA LYS A 83 -7.49 20.51 -4.70
C LYS A 83 -6.09 20.78 -5.27
N ALA A 84 -5.84 21.99 -5.77
CA ALA A 84 -4.57 22.38 -6.40
C ALA A 84 -3.43 22.69 -5.41
N LYS A 85 -3.75 23.05 -4.16
CA LYS A 85 -2.71 23.28 -3.14
C LYS A 85 -2.04 21.93 -2.80
N LYS A 86 -1.00 21.83 -1.95
CA LYS A 86 -0.47 20.54 -1.40
C LYS A 86 -0.74 20.38 0.10
N SER A 87 -1.24 19.23 0.56
CA SER A 87 -1.72 19.13 1.95
C SER A 87 -0.51 19.19 2.87
N PHE A 88 -0.67 19.76 4.06
CA PHE A 88 0.43 19.80 5.00
C PHE A 88 0.94 18.40 5.31
N ALA A 89 2.25 18.32 5.48
CA ALA A 89 2.92 17.10 5.85
C ALA A 89 3.23 17.08 7.36
N THR A 90 3.40 15.89 7.91
CA THR A 90 3.65 15.62 9.31
C THR A 90 4.55 14.40 9.46
N THR A 91 5.24 14.34 10.60
CA THR A 91 5.95 13.15 11.10
C THR A 91 5.19 12.45 12.21
N TYR A 92 4.03 12.97 12.60
CA TYR A 92 3.20 12.37 13.65
C TYR A 92 2.10 11.50 13.05
N PHE A 93 1.79 10.41 13.73
CA PHE A 93 0.71 9.48 13.40
C PHE A 93 0.03 8.98 14.67
N CYS A 94 -1.13 8.34 14.52
CA CYS A 94 -1.81 7.64 15.61
C CYS A 94 -1.70 6.13 15.36
N GLU A 95 -1.04 5.38 16.24
CA GLU A 95 -0.88 3.93 16.05
C GLU A 95 -2.22 3.19 16.14
N ARG A 96 -3.11 3.63 17.04
CA ARG A 96 -4.45 3.02 17.18
C ARG A 96 -5.32 3.17 15.93
N CYS A 97 -5.20 4.29 15.21
CA CYS A 97 -5.90 4.53 13.94
C CYS A 97 -5.14 3.99 12.71
N SER A 98 -3.95 3.44 12.90
CA SER A 98 -3.17 2.86 11.82
C SER A 98 -3.62 1.41 11.57
N VAL A 99 -3.53 0.98 10.32
CA VAL A 99 -3.89 -0.39 9.92
C VAL A 99 -2.67 -1.06 9.32
N ASP A 100 -2.09 -2.04 10.02
CA ASP A 100 -0.81 -2.65 9.68
C ASP A 100 0.27 -1.57 9.47
N ASP A 101 0.95 -1.59 8.32
CA ASP A 101 1.94 -0.60 7.92
C ASP A 101 1.32 0.70 7.39
N ALA A 102 0.01 0.74 7.16
CA ALA A 102 -0.69 1.92 6.67
C ALA A 102 -0.95 2.90 7.83
N LYS A 103 0.03 3.76 8.10
CA LYS A 103 -0.03 4.74 9.19
C LYS A 103 -1.06 5.85 8.96
N CYS A 104 -1.79 6.22 10.02
CA CYS A 104 -2.70 7.37 10.04
C CYS A 104 -1.97 8.65 10.45
N TRP A 105 -1.49 9.39 9.45
CA TRP A 105 -0.68 10.60 9.64
C TRP A 105 -1.53 11.83 10.00
N LEU A 106 -1.24 12.44 11.15
CA LEU A 106 -1.98 13.57 11.72
C LEU A 106 -1.01 14.66 12.19
N CYS A 107 -1.32 15.93 11.95
CA CYS A 107 -0.51 17.03 12.48
C CYS A 107 -0.79 17.20 13.98
N ASN A 108 0.25 17.18 14.81
CA ASN A 108 0.17 17.47 16.24
C ASN A 108 0.45 18.95 16.58
N LYS A 109 0.09 19.86 15.67
CA LYS A 109 0.23 21.32 15.88
C LYS A 109 -1.09 21.97 15.52
N ILE A 110 -1.45 23.03 16.26
CA ILE A 110 -2.61 23.85 15.95
C ILE A 110 -2.40 24.42 14.55
N ARG A 111 -3.29 24.07 13.64
CA ARG A 111 -3.17 24.42 12.21
C ARG A 111 -4.47 24.91 11.61
N ARG A 112 -5.59 24.69 12.30
CA ARG A 112 -6.92 24.86 11.76
C ARG A 112 -7.84 25.36 12.85
N GLU A 113 -8.75 26.20 12.42
CA GLU A 113 -9.99 26.45 13.14
C GLU A 113 -11.03 25.47 12.58
N TYR A 114 -11.68 24.73 13.48
CA TYR A 114 -12.77 23.81 13.14
C TYR A 114 -13.90 24.05 14.12
N MET A 115 -15.10 24.31 13.60
CA MET A 115 -16.26 24.74 14.40
C MET A 115 -15.98 25.95 15.32
N GLY A 116 -15.20 26.93 14.84
CA GLY A 116 -14.86 28.13 15.61
C GLY A 116 -13.76 27.94 16.67
N VAL A 117 -13.15 26.75 16.75
CA VAL A 117 -12.12 26.43 17.75
C VAL A 117 -10.80 26.08 17.08
N ALA A 118 -9.70 26.67 17.55
CA ALA A 118 -8.36 26.33 17.11
C ALA A 118 -7.96 24.95 17.64
N LYS A 119 -7.81 23.98 16.74
CA LYS A 119 -7.47 22.59 17.07
C LYS A 119 -6.27 22.09 16.26
N THR A 120 -5.60 21.10 16.82
CA THR A 120 -4.67 20.24 16.08
C THR A 120 -5.44 19.32 15.12
N CYS A 121 -4.75 18.79 14.12
CA CYS A 121 -5.36 17.77 13.25
C CYS A 121 -5.55 16.43 13.99
N PHE A 122 -4.88 16.23 15.11
CA PHE A 122 -5.06 15.05 15.95
C PHE A 122 -6.40 15.11 16.69
N GLU A 123 -6.70 16.23 17.35
CA GLU A 123 -7.98 16.49 18.02
C GLU A 123 -9.14 16.43 17.02
N ILE A 124 -9.06 17.13 15.88
CA ILE A 124 -10.13 17.07 14.86
C ILE A 124 -10.41 15.63 14.42
N TRP A 125 -9.37 14.81 14.25
CA TRP A 125 -9.54 13.44 13.80
C TRP A 125 -10.20 12.55 14.86
N HIS A 126 -9.94 12.77 16.13
CA HIS A 126 -10.45 11.93 17.22
C HIS A 126 -11.78 12.43 17.79
N ASP A 127 -11.88 13.73 18.05
CA ASP A 127 -13.02 14.32 18.75
C ASP A 127 -14.18 14.63 17.79
N ASP A 128 -13.85 15.13 16.58
CA ASP A 128 -14.88 15.59 15.64
C ASP A 128 -15.23 14.55 14.56
N PHE A 129 -14.29 13.68 14.19
CA PHE A 129 -14.46 12.65 13.14
C PHE A 129 -14.57 11.22 13.69
N ASP A 130 -14.66 11.03 15.00
CA ASP A 130 -14.75 9.72 15.67
C ASP A 130 -13.70 8.72 15.15
N ALA A 131 -12.43 9.12 15.24
CA ALA A 131 -11.28 8.37 14.73
C ALA A 131 -11.34 8.00 13.23
N GLY A 132 -12.16 8.70 12.44
CA GLY A 132 -12.35 8.51 11.01
C GLY A 132 -13.67 7.83 10.62
N GLU A 133 -14.51 7.45 11.59
CA GLU A 133 -15.80 6.80 11.36
C GLU A 133 -16.90 7.81 11.00
N SER A 134 -16.88 9.01 11.60
CA SER A 134 -17.93 10.03 11.44
C SER A 134 -17.48 11.25 10.62
N ILE A 135 -16.79 11.03 9.51
CA ILE A 135 -16.34 12.14 8.65
C ILE A 135 -17.55 12.80 7.95
N PRO A 136 -17.75 14.13 8.10
CA PRO A 136 -18.86 14.82 7.45
C PRO A 136 -18.90 14.60 5.93
N PRO A 137 -20.05 14.21 5.35
CA PRO A 137 -20.17 14.00 3.90
C PRO A 137 -19.82 15.22 3.05
N SER A 138 -19.99 16.43 3.61
CA SER A 138 -19.65 17.71 2.97
C SER A 138 -18.15 17.85 2.66
N LEU A 139 -17.28 17.09 3.34
CA LEU A 139 -15.83 17.08 3.08
C LEU A 139 -15.45 16.14 1.92
N GLY A 140 -16.40 15.39 1.37
CA GLY A 140 -16.23 14.58 0.17
C GLY A 140 -15.70 13.16 0.45
N LYS A 141 -14.61 12.77 -0.23
CA LYS A 141 -14.17 11.36 -0.31
C LYS A 141 -13.67 10.82 1.04
N ARG A 142 -14.00 9.55 1.31
CA ARG A 142 -13.48 8.78 2.44
C ARG A 142 -11.95 8.80 2.48
N VAL A 143 -11.39 8.84 3.69
CA VAL A 143 -9.94 8.76 3.89
C VAL A 143 -9.43 7.37 3.55
N VAL A 144 -8.38 7.32 2.72
CA VAL A 144 -7.66 6.09 2.43
C VAL A 144 -6.30 6.12 3.11
N LEU A 145 -6.03 5.14 3.97
CA LEU A 145 -4.70 4.88 4.51
C LEU A 145 -3.89 4.15 3.44
N ARG A 146 -2.69 4.66 3.13
CA ARG A 146 -1.81 4.08 2.11
C ARG A 146 -0.64 3.45 2.83
N ARG A 147 -0.33 2.20 2.45
CA ARG A 147 0.90 1.53 2.89
C ARG A 147 2.12 2.26 2.30
N PRO A 148 3.26 2.26 3.01
CA PRO A 148 4.54 2.63 2.41
C PRO A 148 4.73 1.84 1.11
N GLY A 149 5.24 2.49 0.08
CA GLY A 149 5.64 1.77 -1.13
C GLY A 149 6.68 0.73 -0.75
N GLN A 150 6.61 -0.47 -1.35
CA GLN A 150 7.72 -1.42 -1.27
C GLN A 150 9.00 -0.74 -1.77
N LYS A 151 10.17 -1.20 -1.32
CA LYS A 151 11.44 -0.78 -1.93
C LYS A 151 11.25 -0.91 -3.44
N ALA A 152 11.38 0.20 -4.17
CA ALA A 152 11.23 0.18 -5.61
C ALA A 152 12.21 -0.88 -6.10
N GLY A 153 11.69 -1.96 -6.69
CA GLY A 153 12.54 -2.91 -7.40
C GLY A 153 13.37 -2.15 -8.42
N VAL A 154 14.51 -2.71 -8.82
CA VAL A 154 15.35 -2.13 -9.88
C VAL A 154 14.42 -1.69 -11.01
N ARG A 155 14.43 -0.39 -11.31
CA ARG A 155 13.63 0.17 -12.39
C ARG A 155 13.96 -0.63 -13.63
N LYS A 156 12.98 -1.35 -14.18
CA LYS A 156 13.17 -2.02 -15.47
C LYS A 156 13.52 -0.94 -16.48
N LYS A 157 14.67 -1.09 -17.15
CA LYS A 157 15.08 -0.18 -18.21
C LYS A 157 13.95 -0.08 -19.22
N THR A 158 13.64 1.15 -19.61
CA THR A 158 12.66 1.39 -20.67
C THR A 158 13.23 0.88 -22.00
N ARG A 159 12.36 0.54 -22.96
CA ARG A 159 12.79 0.09 -24.30
C ARG A 159 13.80 1.06 -24.93
N ARG A 160 13.60 2.36 -24.76
CA ARG A 160 14.49 3.41 -25.26
C ARG A 160 15.90 3.34 -24.65
N GLU A 161 16.00 3.02 -23.36
CA GLU A 161 17.30 2.84 -22.69
C GLU A 161 18.01 1.54 -23.07
N LEU A 162 17.28 0.54 -23.55
CA LEU A 162 17.89 -0.67 -24.12
C LEU A 162 18.39 -0.41 -25.54
N GLN A 163 17.66 0.37 -26.33
CA GLN A 163 18.02 0.72 -27.71
C GLN A 163 19.33 1.52 -27.77
N LEU A 164 19.46 2.58 -26.96
CA LEU A 164 20.66 3.43 -26.95
C LEU A 164 21.94 2.67 -26.56
N ARG A 165 21.81 1.62 -25.74
CA ARG A 165 22.98 0.83 -25.32
C ARG A 165 23.42 -0.23 -26.33
N ALA A 166 22.56 -0.56 -27.30
CA ALA A 166 22.93 -1.44 -28.40
C ALA A 166 23.77 -0.66 -29.44
N GLU A 167 23.48 0.63 -29.61
CA GLU A 167 24.22 1.52 -30.50
C GLU A 167 25.65 1.83 -29.98
N ASP A 168 25.85 1.86 -28.65
CA ASP A 168 27.18 2.04 -28.02
C ASP A 168 28.04 0.76 -28.00
N ALA A 169 27.49 -0.41 -28.36
CA ALA A 169 28.19 -1.70 -28.26
C ALA A 169 28.84 -2.17 -29.58
N ASP A 170 28.62 -1.45 -30.68
CA ASP A 170 29.13 -1.80 -32.01
C ASP A 170 30.46 -1.11 -32.37
N ASP A 171 31.15 -0.44 -31.43
CA ASP A 171 32.39 0.32 -31.70
C ASP A 171 33.63 -0.17 -30.93
N GLU A 172 33.75 -1.49 -30.68
CA GLU A 172 34.99 -2.11 -30.20
C GLU A 172 35.23 -3.45 -30.93
N SER A 173 35.58 -3.38 -32.21
CA SER A 173 36.26 -4.48 -32.90
C SER A 173 37.12 -4.00 -34.06
N GLU A 174 38.38 -3.65 -33.82
CA GLU A 174 39.45 -3.83 -34.81
C GLU A 174 40.84 -3.83 -34.14
N SER A 175 41.33 -5.03 -33.79
CA SER A 175 42.73 -5.45 -33.96
C SER A 175 42.93 -6.88 -33.43
N ASN A 176 42.64 -7.88 -34.26
CA ASN A 176 43.23 -9.22 -34.17
C ASN A 176 44.33 -9.27 -35.25
N SER A 177 45.59 -9.59 -34.93
CA SER A 177 46.23 -10.92 -35.07
C SER A 177 47.76 -10.64 -35.04
N GLU A 178 48.73 -11.46 -34.63
CA GLU A 178 48.80 -12.88 -34.26
C GLU A 178 50.21 -13.14 -33.66
N GLU A 179 50.29 -14.22 -32.92
CA GLU A 179 51.37 -14.81 -32.12
C GLU A 179 52.35 -15.64 -32.97
N TYR A 180 53.66 -15.62 -32.69
CA TYR A 180 54.58 -16.73 -33.02
C TYR A 180 55.69 -16.92 -31.95
N ILE A 181 55.45 -17.96 -31.14
CA ILE A 181 56.29 -19.01 -30.54
C ILE A 181 57.82 -18.79 -30.44
N ALA A 182 58.31 -19.04 -29.23
CA ALA A 182 59.72 -19.20 -28.86
C ALA A 182 60.27 -20.60 -29.21
N GLU A 183 61.48 -20.63 -29.77
CA GLU A 183 62.58 -21.54 -29.40
C GLU A 183 63.93 -20.86 -29.69
#